data_AF-A0A7C2YYQ1-F1
#
_entry.id   AF-A0A7C2YYQ1-F1
#
_cell.length_a   1.000
_cell.length_b   1.000
_cell.length_c   1.000
_cell.angle_alpha   90.00
_cell.angle_beta   90.00
_cell.angle_gamma   90.00
#
_symmetry.space_group_name_H-M   'P 1'
#
loop_
_entity.id
_entity.type
_entity.pdbx_description
1 polymer ?
#
loop_
_entity_poly.entity_id
_entity_poly.type
_entity_poly.pdbx_seq_one_letter_code
_entity_poly.pdbx_strand_id
1 'polypeptide(L)'
;MDKVKKVVILGAAGRDFHNFNIFFKNNPEYRVVAFTSTQIPGIENRVYPPELAGELYPNGIPIYSEAKLEEILDAYQVDIVVFAYSDVSHEHVMHLASIAHKHGADFWLLGPKSVMLKSSKPVIAVTAVRTGSGKSQTSRKVASLLKEMGFKVSIIRHPMPYGDLVKEAVQRFSSFEELDSSNLTIEEREEYEPHISRGHVVYAGVDYEKILRMAERESDIILWDGGNNDFPFIKPDLWITVADPLRPGHELSYHPGETCFRSADVIIINKIDSAGLEGIEAVRESIRKYNQRAIVIEAASPIFVEKYEEIRGKRVLIIEDGPTLTHGGMSFGAGYVAARKFGASEIVDPRPFAVGSIKKTFELYPHLKNILPAMGYGEVQIKELEETVNASDADLIIIATPVNLGRIMKINKPYVRVTYELQEIGRPTLRDVLESFIMRMKEEKKIVA
;
A
#
# COMPACT_ATOMS: atom_id res chain seq x y z
N MET A 1 -19.86 24.74 28.89
CA MET A 1 -19.57 23.95 27.68
C MET A 1 -18.07 23.94 27.56
N ASP A 2 -17.45 22.77 27.59
CA ASP A 2 -16.01 22.68 27.34
C ASP A 2 -15.70 23.27 25.96
N LYS A 3 -14.54 23.93 25.85
CA LYS A 3 -14.08 24.56 24.62
C LYS A 3 -13.85 23.45 23.57
N VAL A 4 -14.48 23.57 22.39
CA VAL A 4 -14.28 22.65 21.26
C VAL A 4 -12.79 22.60 20.92
N LYS A 5 -12.22 21.39 20.89
CA LYS A 5 -10.79 21.19 20.64
C LYS A 5 -10.48 21.26 19.16
N LYS A 6 -9.53 22.10 18.76
CA LYS A 6 -9.06 22.21 17.38
C LYS A 6 -8.03 21.13 17.09
N VAL A 7 -8.23 20.43 15.98
CA VAL A 7 -7.45 19.26 15.59
C VAL A 7 -6.82 19.46 14.22
N VAL A 8 -5.54 19.13 14.10
CA VAL A 8 -4.88 18.93 12.80
C VAL A 8 -4.61 17.44 12.65
N ILE A 9 -4.92 16.89 11.48
CA ILE A 9 -4.63 15.48 11.16
C ILE A 9 -3.49 15.45 10.15
N LEU A 10 -2.35 14.88 10.54
CA LEU A 10 -1.21 14.70 9.66
C LEU A 10 -1.42 13.48 8.78
N GLY A 11 -1.28 13.64 7.47
CA GLY A 11 -1.77 12.65 6.52
C GLY A 11 -0.99 12.54 5.21
N ALA A 12 -1.33 11.51 4.47
CA ALA A 12 -0.89 11.24 3.11
C ALA A 12 -2.10 10.78 2.27
N ALA A 13 -3.25 11.43 2.46
CA ALA A 13 -4.49 11.20 1.72
C ALA A 13 -5.01 9.75 1.75
N GLY A 14 -4.99 9.10 2.91
CA GLY A 14 -5.59 7.79 3.10
C GLY A 14 -6.15 7.62 4.51
N ARG A 15 -5.29 7.23 5.46
CA ARG A 15 -5.70 6.99 6.85
C ARG A 15 -6.17 8.25 7.55
N ASP A 16 -5.63 9.42 7.23
CA ASP A 16 -6.10 10.71 7.72
C ASP A 16 -7.58 10.94 7.41
N PHE A 17 -8.01 10.72 6.17
CA PHE A 17 -9.41 10.82 5.78
C PHE A 17 -10.28 9.76 6.47
N HIS A 18 -9.78 8.53 6.58
CA HIS A 18 -10.48 7.45 7.31
C HIS A 18 -10.66 7.80 8.80
N ASN A 19 -9.59 8.21 9.48
CA ASN A 19 -9.61 8.61 10.88
C ASN A 19 -10.58 9.79 11.09
N PHE A 20 -10.59 10.77 10.19
CA PHE A 20 -11.57 11.84 10.21
C PHE A 20 -12.99 11.31 10.10
N ASN A 21 -13.28 10.50 9.08
CA ASN A 21 -14.62 9.98 8.79
C ASN A 21 -15.18 9.15 9.94
N ILE A 22 -14.34 8.36 10.62
CA ILE A 22 -14.79 7.45 11.69
C ILE A 22 -14.83 8.13 13.05
N PHE A 23 -13.83 8.94 13.39
CA PHE A 23 -13.66 9.44 14.76
C PHE A 23 -14.09 10.90 14.95
N PHE A 24 -13.87 11.77 13.96
CA PHE A 24 -14.03 13.22 14.13
C PHE A 24 -15.25 13.82 13.42
N LYS A 25 -15.63 13.29 12.26
CA LYS A 25 -16.61 13.90 11.34
C LYS A 25 -17.90 14.35 12.01
N ASN A 26 -18.47 13.50 12.86
CA ASN A 26 -19.75 13.74 13.55
C ASN A 26 -19.58 14.02 15.05
N ASN A 27 -18.37 14.33 15.52
CA ASN A 27 -18.10 14.54 16.94
C ASN A 27 -17.97 16.04 17.26
N PRO A 28 -18.96 16.67 17.93
CA PRO A 28 -18.97 18.11 18.19
C PRO A 28 -17.93 18.55 19.24
N GLU A 29 -17.29 17.63 19.96
CA GLU A 29 -16.19 17.96 20.89
C GLU A 29 -14.92 18.43 20.17
N TYR A 30 -14.79 18.09 18.89
CA TYR A 30 -13.61 18.35 18.08
C TYR A 30 -13.95 19.16 16.83
N ARG A 31 -13.00 19.98 16.40
CA ARG A 31 -13.01 20.69 15.12
C ARG A 31 -11.73 20.40 14.37
N VAL A 32 -11.79 19.59 13.32
CA VAL A 32 -10.65 19.39 12.43
C VAL A 32 -10.47 20.64 11.57
N VAL A 33 -9.38 21.38 11.79
CA VAL A 33 -9.14 22.67 11.13
C VAL A 33 -8.31 22.53 9.85
N ALA A 34 -7.52 21.47 9.75
CA ALA A 34 -6.72 21.17 8.57
C ALA A 34 -6.30 19.70 8.52
N PHE A 35 -6.09 19.20 7.31
CA PHE A 35 -5.22 18.06 7.04
C PHE A 35 -3.85 18.55 6.60
N THR A 36 -2.83 17.71 6.76
CA THR A 36 -1.58 17.86 5.99
C THR A 36 -1.47 16.76 4.95
N SER A 37 -0.70 17.02 3.89
CA SER A 37 -0.28 16.04 2.90
C SER A 37 1.24 15.94 2.86
N THR A 38 1.72 14.71 2.85
CA THR A 38 3.09 14.30 2.57
C THR A 38 3.06 13.10 1.61
N GLN A 39 4.21 12.72 1.06
CA GLN A 39 4.41 11.55 0.16
C GLN A 39 3.74 11.59 -1.22
N ILE A 40 2.52 12.14 -1.35
CA ILE A 40 1.73 12.14 -2.58
C ILE A 40 1.75 13.52 -3.25
N PRO A 41 2.29 13.65 -4.49
CA PRO A 41 2.28 14.91 -5.23
C PRO A 41 0.86 15.36 -5.61
N GLY A 42 0.59 16.66 -5.55
CA GLY A 42 -0.62 17.27 -6.14
C GLY A 42 -1.86 17.22 -5.26
N ILE A 43 -1.75 16.77 -4.01
CA ILE A 43 -2.85 16.80 -3.03
C ILE A 43 -2.78 18.05 -2.16
N GLU A 44 -1.58 18.58 -1.92
CA GLU A 44 -1.36 19.82 -1.22
C GLU A 44 -2.14 21.00 -1.86
N ASN A 45 -2.73 21.85 -1.02
CA ASN A 45 -3.58 22.98 -1.38
C ASN A 45 -4.97 22.61 -1.94
N ARG A 46 -5.36 21.34 -1.89
CA ARG A 46 -6.76 20.92 -2.10
C ARG A 46 -7.60 21.14 -0.84
N VAL A 47 -8.90 20.89 -0.98
CA VAL A 47 -9.86 20.89 0.11
C VAL A 47 -10.47 19.50 0.20
N TYR A 48 -10.52 18.93 1.40
CA TYR A 48 -11.36 17.77 1.68
C TYR A 48 -12.83 18.21 1.55
N PRO A 49 -13.58 17.67 0.59
CA PRO A 49 -14.78 18.33 0.06
C PRO A 49 -15.94 18.34 1.07
N PRO A 50 -16.74 19.42 1.13
CA PRO A 50 -17.94 19.51 1.97
C PRO A 50 -18.88 18.30 1.84
N GLU A 51 -19.03 17.78 0.61
CA GLU A 51 -19.87 16.64 0.26
C GLU A 51 -19.49 15.36 1.04
N LEU A 52 -18.21 15.25 1.42
CA LEU A 52 -17.71 14.16 2.25
C LEU A 52 -17.49 14.57 3.71
N ALA A 53 -17.31 15.85 3.98
CA ALA A 53 -16.95 16.37 5.31
C ALA A 53 -18.14 16.41 6.28
N GLY A 54 -19.39 16.38 5.79
CA GLY A 54 -20.59 16.37 6.63
C GLY A 54 -21.00 17.74 7.16
N GLU A 55 -22.12 17.80 7.89
CA GLU A 55 -22.81 19.06 8.22
C GLU A 55 -21.98 20.02 9.07
N LEU A 56 -21.07 19.51 9.89
CA LEU A 56 -20.18 20.36 10.69
C LEU A 56 -19.21 21.14 9.79
N TYR A 57 -18.93 20.71 8.56
CA TYR A 57 -17.88 21.25 7.70
C TYR A 57 -18.42 21.72 6.34
N PRO A 58 -19.30 22.76 6.30
CA PRO A 58 -19.97 23.19 5.08
C PRO A 58 -19.03 23.76 4.00
N ASN A 59 -17.81 24.17 4.40
CA ASN A 59 -16.78 24.67 3.49
C ASN A 59 -15.67 23.65 3.22
N GLY A 60 -15.85 22.40 3.68
CA GLY A 60 -14.79 21.39 3.66
C GLY A 60 -13.68 21.69 4.67
N ILE A 61 -12.55 21.00 4.49
CA ILE A 61 -11.37 21.12 5.36
C ILE A 61 -10.13 21.34 4.47
N PRO A 62 -9.33 22.39 4.69
CA PRO A 62 -8.15 22.64 3.87
C PRO A 62 -7.07 21.57 4.07
N ILE A 63 -6.32 21.29 3.00
CA ILE A 63 -5.19 20.36 3.01
C ILE A 63 -3.91 21.16 2.71
N TYR A 64 -2.98 21.19 3.66
CA TYR A 64 -1.72 21.92 3.53
C TYR A 64 -0.53 20.97 3.35
N SER A 65 0.61 21.49 2.90
CA SER A 65 1.87 20.72 2.97
C SER A 65 2.28 20.51 4.42
N GLU A 66 2.76 19.30 4.76
CA GLU A 66 3.29 19.00 6.10
C GLU A 66 4.46 19.92 6.49
N ALA A 67 5.24 20.43 5.52
CA ALA A 67 6.32 21.38 5.78
C ALA A 67 5.84 22.69 6.44
N LYS A 68 4.54 22.99 6.39
CA LYS A 68 3.93 24.16 7.04
C LYS A 68 3.38 23.86 8.44
N LEU A 69 3.69 22.69 9.03
CA LEU A 69 3.09 22.25 10.29
C LEU A 69 3.17 23.33 11.38
N GLU A 70 4.35 23.89 11.65
CA GLU A 70 4.52 24.93 12.68
C GLU A 70 3.64 26.16 12.42
N GLU A 71 3.59 26.65 11.17
CA GLU A 71 2.72 27.77 10.77
C GLU A 71 1.25 27.47 11.01
N ILE A 72 0.80 26.24 10.70
CA ILE A 72 -0.58 25.79 10.90
C ILE A 72 -0.91 25.74 12.40
N LEU A 73 0.00 25.22 13.23
CA LEU A 73 -0.19 25.12 14.68
C LEU A 73 -0.39 26.51 15.30
N ASP A 74 0.45 27.48 14.92
CA ASP A 74 0.35 28.86 15.39
C ASP A 74 -0.89 29.57 14.85
N ALA A 75 -1.16 29.47 13.55
CA ALA A 75 -2.27 30.17 12.92
C ALA A 75 -3.63 29.71 13.47
N TYR A 76 -3.81 28.41 13.67
CA TYR A 76 -5.07 27.85 14.14
C TYR A 76 -5.18 27.74 15.66
N GLN A 77 -4.08 27.88 16.41
CA GLN A 77 -4.02 27.62 17.85
C GLN A 77 -4.54 26.21 18.15
N VAL A 78 -3.86 25.22 17.57
CA VAL A 78 -4.27 23.80 17.55
C VAL A 78 -4.11 23.19 18.94
N ASP A 79 -5.13 22.45 19.40
CA ASP A 79 -5.10 21.77 20.70
C ASP A 79 -4.55 20.33 20.55
N ILE A 80 -4.81 19.66 19.42
CA ILE A 80 -4.40 18.27 19.18
C ILE A 80 -3.86 18.09 17.76
N VAL A 81 -2.70 17.44 17.64
CA VAL A 81 -2.16 16.91 16.38
C VAL A 81 -2.35 15.40 16.36
N VAL A 82 -3.02 14.88 15.33
CA VAL A 82 -3.23 13.44 15.14
C VAL A 82 -2.36 12.97 14.00
N PHE A 83 -1.46 12.03 14.25
CA PHE A 83 -0.66 11.42 13.19
C PHE A 83 -1.40 10.25 12.54
N ALA A 84 -1.52 10.27 11.20
CA ALA A 84 -2.43 9.39 10.46
C ALA A 84 -1.90 8.99 9.07
N TYR A 85 -0.62 8.67 8.92
CA TYR A 85 -0.07 8.00 7.74
C TYR A 85 0.94 6.90 8.12
N SER A 86 1.57 6.28 7.13
CA SER A 86 2.29 5.01 7.31
C SER A 86 3.66 5.00 6.62
N ASP A 87 4.39 3.90 6.85
CA ASP A 87 5.69 3.54 6.30
C ASP A 87 6.85 4.49 6.62
N VAL A 88 6.78 5.12 7.80
CA VAL A 88 7.83 6.00 8.34
C VAL A 88 8.46 5.43 9.60
N SER A 89 9.70 5.83 9.90
CA SER A 89 10.39 5.37 11.10
C SER A 89 9.67 5.86 12.36
N HIS A 90 9.80 5.13 13.47
CA HIS A 90 9.32 5.61 14.77
C HIS A 90 9.96 6.95 15.14
N GLU A 91 11.21 7.17 14.75
CA GLU A 91 11.90 8.44 14.96
C GLU A 91 11.20 9.60 14.24
N HIS A 92 10.77 9.42 12.98
CA HIS A 92 10.03 10.45 12.22
C HIS A 92 8.75 10.87 12.95
N VAL A 93 7.98 9.89 13.44
CA VAL A 93 6.76 10.15 14.24
C VAL A 93 7.10 10.96 15.49
N MET A 94 8.20 10.64 16.18
CA MET A 94 8.61 11.32 17.40
C MET A 94 9.15 12.74 17.17
N HIS A 95 9.77 13.01 16.02
CA HIS A 95 10.14 14.38 15.63
C HIS A 95 8.89 15.25 15.43
N LEU A 96 7.86 14.73 14.75
CA LEU A 96 6.58 15.44 14.59
C LEU A 96 5.85 15.66 15.92
N ALA A 97 5.91 14.69 16.83
CA ALA A 97 5.39 14.85 18.19
C ALA A 97 6.10 15.97 18.95
N SER A 98 7.43 16.08 18.81
CA SER A 98 8.22 17.14 19.44
C SER A 98 7.86 18.52 18.89
N ILE A 99 7.58 18.63 17.58
CA ILE A 99 7.06 19.85 16.96
C ILE A 99 5.69 20.20 17.54
N ALA A 100 4.76 19.26 17.60
CA ALA A 100 3.43 19.51 18.19
C ALA A 100 3.52 20.03 19.64
N HIS A 101 4.33 19.38 20.49
CA HIS A 101 4.50 19.76 21.89
C HIS A 101 5.16 21.14 22.07
N LYS A 102 6.10 21.54 21.19
CA LYS A 102 6.70 22.89 21.20
C LYS A 102 5.63 23.97 21.09
N HIS A 103 4.59 23.72 20.31
CA HIS A 103 3.46 24.64 20.10
C HIS A 103 2.31 24.41 21.11
N GLY A 104 2.50 23.56 22.12
CA GLY A 104 1.54 23.33 23.20
C GLY A 104 0.37 22.40 22.84
N ALA A 105 0.39 21.76 21.68
CA ALA A 105 -0.63 20.80 21.26
C ALA A 105 -0.33 19.39 21.79
N ASP A 106 -1.37 18.63 22.14
CA ASP A 106 -1.26 17.19 22.38
C ASP A 106 -0.90 16.46 21.08
N PHE A 107 -0.16 15.35 21.16
CA PHE A 107 0.11 14.49 20.01
C PHE A 107 -0.55 13.11 20.17
N TRP A 108 -1.44 12.76 19.25
CA TRP A 108 -2.27 11.55 19.32
C TRP A 108 -1.94 10.55 18.21
N LEU A 109 -1.93 9.28 18.59
CA LEU A 109 -1.96 8.13 17.68
C LEU A 109 -3.27 7.38 17.92
N LEU A 110 -4.21 7.44 16.96
CA LEU A 110 -5.47 6.73 17.10
C LEU A 110 -5.26 5.22 16.90
N GLY A 111 -5.65 4.44 17.90
CA GLY A 111 -5.51 2.99 17.87
C GLY A 111 -6.65 2.26 17.14
N PRO A 112 -6.48 0.96 16.82
CA PRO A 112 -7.46 0.14 16.12
C PRO A 112 -8.91 0.23 16.65
N LYS A 113 -9.08 0.25 17.97
CA LYS A 113 -10.41 0.32 18.61
C LYS A 113 -11.19 1.58 18.24
N SER A 114 -10.49 2.68 17.97
CA SER A 114 -11.10 3.98 17.68
C SER A 114 -11.50 4.12 16.22
N VAL A 115 -10.83 3.41 15.30
CA VAL A 115 -10.92 3.70 13.85
C VAL A 115 -11.27 2.49 12.99
N MET A 116 -11.21 1.25 13.51
CA MET A 116 -11.62 0.08 12.72
C MET A 116 -13.14 -0.05 12.65
N LEU A 117 -13.65 -0.17 11.44
CA LEU A 117 -15.04 -0.51 11.16
C LEU A 117 -15.33 -1.96 11.52
N LYS A 118 -16.58 -2.24 11.89
CA LYS A 118 -17.08 -3.60 12.10
C LYS A 118 -17.81 -4.09 10.87
N SER A 119 -17.45 -5.29 10.42
CA SER A 119 -18.17 -5.98 9.36
C SER A 119 -19.21 -6.97 9.90
N SER A 120 -20.26 -7.18 9.11
CA SER A 120 -21.22 -8.27 9.23
C SER A 120 -20.73 -9.57 8.55
N LYS A 121 -19.67 -9.51 7.76
CA LYS A 121 -19.01 -10.65 7.12
C LYS A 121 -17.68 -10.96 7.80
N PRO A 122 -17.18 -12.21 7.74
CA PRO A 122 -15.81 -12.51 8.10
C PRO A 122 -14.81 -11.67 7.31
N VAL A 123 -13.81 -11.13 8.01
CA VAL A 123 -12.76 -10.29 7.41
C VAL A 123 -11.40 -10.96 7.60
N ILE A 124 -10.68 -11.14 6.48
CA ILE A 124 -9.26 -11.48 6.50
C ILE A 124 -8.50 -10.21 6.12
N ALA A 125 -7.50 -9.82 6.90
CA ALA A 125 -6.62 -8.71 6.57
C ALA A 125 -5.22 -9.20 6.24
N VAL A 126 -4.66 -8.67 5.15
CA VAL A 126 -3.26 -8.87 4.77
C VAL A 126 -2.54 -7.53 4.86
N THR A 127 -1.59 -7.44 5.78
CA THR A 127 -0.76 -6.27 6.04
C THR A 127 0.72 -6.62 5.93
N ALA A 128 1.60 -5.63 6.10
CA ALA A 128 3.03 -5.85 6.10
C ALA A 128 3.71 -4.99 7.16
N VAL A 129 4.93 -5.37 7.52
CA VAL A 129 5.79 -4.56 8.39
C VAL A 129 6.39 -3.36 7.65
N ARG A 130 6.58 -3.50 6.33
CA ARG A 130 7.13 -2.48 5.42
C ARG A 130 6.54 -2.60 4.01
N THR A 131 6.52 -1.49 3.28
CA THR A 131 6.26 -1.51 1.84
C THR A 131 7.30 -2.37 1.12
N GLY A 132 6.88 -3.08 0.07
CA GLY A 132 7.72 -4.02 -0.67
C GLY A 132 7.93 -5.39 0.01
N SER A 133 7.31 -5.69 1.15
CA SER A 133 7.51 -7.00 1.83
C SER A 133 6.87 -8.21 1.11
N GLY A 134 6.02 -7.99 0.10
CA GLY A 134 5.28 -9.05 -0.60
C GLY A 134 3.82 -9.21 -0.16
N LYS A 135 3.20 -8.11 0.27
CA LYS A 135 1.79 -8.05 0.68
C LYS A 135 0.85 -8.41 -0.48
N SER A 136 0.98 -7.75 -1.63
CA SER A 136 0.04 -7.92 -2.76
C SER A 136 0.03 -9.34 -3.32
N GLN A 137 1.18 -10.04 -3.39
CA GLN A 137 1.21 -11.46 -3.77
C GLN A 137 0.55 -12.37 -2.73
N THR A 138 0.68 -12.03 -1.44
CA THR A 138 0.00 -12.74 -0.36
C THR A 138 -1.51 -12.56 -0.47
N SER A 139 -1.99 -11.32 -0.65
CA SER A 139 -3.41 -11.01 -0.83
C SER A 139 -4.02 -11.77 -2.00
N ARG A 140 -3.34 -11.79 -3.16
CA ARG A 140 -3.82 -12.51 -4.35
C ARG A 140 -3.89 -14.02 -4.13
N LYS A 141 -2.92 -14.60 -3.42
CA LYS A 141 -2.92 -16.01 -3.07
C LYS A 141 -4.05 -16.36 -2.11
N VAL A 142 -4.27 -15.56 -1.06
CA VAL A 142 -5.40 -15.73 -0.14
C VAL A 142 -6.74 -15.65 -0.87
N ALA A 143 -6.93 -14.63 -1.72
CA ALA A 143 -8.15 -14.47 -2.51
C ALA A 143 -8.40 -15.68 -3.44
N SER A 144 -7.34 -16.17 -4.10
CA SER A 144 -7.43 -17.32 -5.00
C SER A 144 -7.79 -18.61 -4.25
N LEU A 145 -7.14 -18.87 -3.10
CA LEU A 145 -7.43 -20.04 -2.27
C LEU A 145 -8.87 -20.05 -1.75
N LEU A 146 -9.37 -18.89 -1.29
CA LEU A 146 -10.77 -18.77 -0.85
C LEU A 146 -11.76 -19.02 -1.99
N LYS A 147 -11.45 -18.55 -3.20
CA LYS A 147 -12.25 -18.81 -4.39
C LYS A 147 -12.23 -20.28 -4.81
N GLU A 148 -11.06 -20.93 -4.74
CA GLU A 148 -10.93 -22.40 -4.94
C GLU A 148 -11.76 -23.19 -3.93
N MET A 149 -11.92 -22.67 -2.70
CA MET A 149 -12.80 -23.23 -1.67
C MET A 149 -14.29 -22.95 -1.90
N GLY A 150 -14.64 -22.19 -2.95
CA GLY A 150 -16.03 -21.91 -3.34
C GLY A 150 -16.63 -20.64 -2.73
N PHE A 151 -15.84 -19.79 -2.05
CA PHE A 151 -16.35 -18.55 -1.46
C PHE A 151 -16.35 -17.38 -2.44
N LYS A 152 -17.37 -16.52 -2.34
CA LYS A 152 -17.36 -15.20 -2.98
C LYS A 152 -16.56 -14.23 -2.13
N VAL A 153 -15.49 -13.68 -2.70
CA VAL A 153 -14.58 -12.77 -2.01
C VAL A 153 -14.65 -11.38 -2.65
N SER A 154 -14.90 -10.36 -1.82
CA SER A 154 -14.70 -8.97 -2.20
C SER A 154 -13.37 -8.46 -1.63
N ILE A 155 -12.54 -7.90 -2.49
CA ILE A 155 -11.30 -7.25 -2.10
C ILE A 155 -11.61 -5.80 -1.76
N ILE A 156 -11.21 -5.34 -0.58
CA ILE A 156 -11.23 -3.91 -0.25
C ILE A 156 -9.78 -3.45 -0.18
N ARG A 157 -9.37 -2.60 -1.12
CA ARG A 157 -8.02 -2.04 -1.20
C ARG A 157 -7.96 -0.74 -0.41
N HIS A 158 -6.84 -0.51 0.29
CA HIS A 158 -6.51 0.76 0.96
C HIS A 158 -6.53 1.95 -0.01
N PRO A 159 -6.85 3.17 0.46
CA PRO A 159 -7.13 4.30 -0.43
C PRO A 159 -5.90 4.80 -1.18
N MET A 160 -6.11 5.15 -2.45
CA MET A 160 -5.14 5.81 -3.32
C MET A 160 -5.83 6.98 -4.07
N PRO A 161 -6.30 8.02 -3.36
CA PRO A 161 -7.26 8.96 -3.91
C PRO A 161 -6.56 10.12 -4.65
N TYR A 162 -5.87 9.77 -5.73
CA TYR A 162 -5.11 10.71 -6.54
C TYR A 162 -6.00 11.67 -7.32
N GLY A 163 -7.20 11.24 -7.71
CA GLY A 163 -8.10 12.02 -8.53
C GLY A 163 -9.14 12.78 -7.72
N ASP A 164 -10.40 12.73 -8.14
CA ASP A 164 -11.49 13.53 -7.57
C ASP A 164 -12.11 12.79 -6.38
N LEU A 165 -11.87 13.30 -5.16
CA LEU A 165 -12.32 12.68 -3.92
C LEU A 165 -13.83 12.40 -3.88
N VAL A 166 -14.65 13.26 -4.48
CA VAL A 166 -16.12 13.09 -4.47
C VAL A 166 -16.52 11.96 -5.41
N LYS A 167 -15.93 11.91 -6.61
CA LYS A 167 -16.17 10.83 -7.58
C LYS A 167 -15.60 9.50 -7.11
N GLU A 168 -14.50 9.55 -6.38
CA GLU A 168 -13.78 8.39 -5.83
C GLU A 168 -14.24 8.04 -4.41
N ALA A 169 -15.36 8.60 -3.94
CA ALA A 169 -15.87 8.29 -2.62
C ALA A 169 -16.11 6.78 -2.44
N VAL A 170 -16.63 6.13 -3.47
CA VAL A 170 -16.82 4.67 -3.54
C VAL A 170 -16.58 4.21 -4.97
N GLN A 171 -15.64 3.27 -5.14
CA GLN A 171 -15.34 2.64 -6.42
C GLN A 171 -15.51 1.12 -6.30
N ARG A 172 -15.95 0.50 -7.39
CA ARG A 172 -16.13 -0.94 -7.52
C ARG A 172 -15.70 -1.35 -8.92
N PHE A 173 -14.77 -2.30 -9.02
CA PHE A 173 -14.22 -2.81 -10.27
C PHE A 173 -14.29 -4.34 -10.32
N SER A 174 -14.70 -4.86 -11.48
CA SER A 174 -14.89 -6.28 -11.75
C SER A 174 -14.42 -6.69 -13.15
N SER A 175 -14.08 -5.73 -14.02
CA SER A 175 -13.56 -6.01 -15.36
C SER A 175 -12.49 -4.98 -15.80
N PHE A 176 -11.73 -5.31 -16.85
CA PHE A 176 -10.72 -4.41 -17.41
C PHE A 176 -11.37 -3.20 -18.10
N GLU A 177 -12.54 -3.35 -18.70
CA GLU A 177 -13.28 -2.26 -19.35
C GLU A 177 -13.66 -1.18 -18.32
N GLU A 178 -14.04 -1.58 -17.10
CA GLU A 178 -14.31 -0.64 -16.00
C GLU A 178 -13.02 0.12 -15.62
N LEU A 179 -11.87 -0.56 -15.55
CA LEU A 179 -10.57 0.09 -15.31
C LEU A 179 -10.14 1.03 -16.44
N ASP A 180 -10.36 0.67 -17.69
CA ASP A 180 -9.99 1.46 -18.88
C ASP A 180 -10.86 2.72 -19.01
N SER A 181 -12.13 2.63 -18.62
CA SER A 181 -13.08 3.75 -18.61
C SER A 181 -12.89 4.71 -17.42
N SER A 182 -12.01 4.35 -16.49
CA SER A 182 -11.71 5.12 -15.28
C SER A 182 -10.37 5.84 -15.41
N ASN A 183 -10.29 7.08 -14.91
CA ASN A 183 -9.06 7.88 -14.94
C ASN A 183 -8.08 7.46 -13.84
N LEU A 184 -7.70 6.19 -13.83
CA LEU A 184 -6.81 5.59 -12.84
C LEU A 184 -5.35 5.88 -13.15
N THR A 185 -4.57 6.10 -12.11
CA THR A 185 -3.11 6.16 -12.16
C THR A 185 -2.48 4.79 -12.42
N ILE A 186 -1.18 4.77 -12.72
CA ILE A 186 -0.42 3.51 -12.84
C ILE A 186 -0.47 2.72 -11.52
N GLU A 187 -0.27 3.38 -10.38
CA GLU A 187 -0.23 2.75 -9.05
C GLU A 187 -1.59 2.10 -8.70
N GLU A 188 -2.70 2.78 -8.97
CA GLU A 188 -4.04 2.18 -8.79
C GLU A 188 -4.23 0.93 -9.64
N ARG A 189 -3.80 0.98 -10.92
CA ARG A 189 -3.91 -0.17 -11.82
C ARG A 189 -3.01 -1.34 -11.40
N GLU A 190 -1.82 -1.06 -10.86
CA GLU A 190 -0.92 -2.07 -10.28
C GLU A 190 -1.57 -2.85 -9.14
N GLU A 191 -2.44 -2.21 -8.38
CA GLU A 191 -3.15 -2.81 -7.25
C GLU A 191 -4.47 -3.49 -7.66
N TYR A 192 -5.16 -3.01 -8.70
CA TYR A 192 -6.47 -3.54 -9.10
C TYR A 192 -6.40 -4.64 -10.17
N GLU A 193 -5.61 -4.46 -11.23
CA GLU A 193 -5.55 -5.41 -12.38
C GLU A 193 -5.21 -6.86 -11.97
N PRO A 194 -4.26 -7.10 -11.04
CA PRO A 194 -3.91 -8.47 -10.67
C PRO A 194 -5.04 -9.23 -9.97
N HIS A 195 -5.97 -8.54 -9.32
CA HIS A 195 -7.16 -9.14 -8.72
C HIS A 195 -8.26 -9.38 -9.75
N ILE A 196 -8.50 -8.40 -10.62
CA ILE A 196 -9.54 -8.47 -11.67
C ILE A 196 -9.20 -9.55 -12.70
N SER A 197 -7.93 -9.70 -13.09
CA SER A 197 -7.47 -10.79 -13.96
C SER A 197 -7.72 -12.19 -13.40
N ARG A 198 -7.82 -12.32 -12.06
CA ARG A 198 -8.18 -13.57 -11.36
C ARG A 198 -9.69 -13.71 -11.11
N GLY A 199 -10.48 -12.76 -11.61
CA GLY A 199 -11.93 -12.71 -11.47
C GLY A 199 -12.38 -12.43 -10.04
N HIS A 200 -11.68 -11.53 -9.34
CA HIS A 200 -12.11 -10.95 -8.07
C HIS A 200 -12.74 -9.56 -8.31
N VAL A 201 -13.62 -9.15 -7.40
CA VAL A 201 -14.18 -7.79 -7.38
C VAL A 201 -13.38 -6.94 -6.40
N VAL A 202 -12.93 -5.77 -6.84
CA VAL A 202 -12.15 -4.83 -6.06
C VAL A 202 -13.00 -3.62 -5.70
N TYR A 203 -12.97 -3.23 -4.44
CA TYR A 203 -13.53 -2.00 -3.93
C TYR A 203 -12.42 -1.09 -3.40
N ALA A 204 -12.55 0.19 -3.69
CA ALA A 204 -11.61 1.23 -3.27
C ALA A 204 -12.34 2.57 -3.11
N GLY A 205 -11.62 3.60 -2.68
CA GLY A 205 -12.14 4.96 -2.52
C GLY A 205 -11.89 5.54 -1.14
N VAL A 206 -12.66 6.56 -0.76
CA VAL A 206 -12.41 7.37 0.45
C VAL A 206 -13.41 7.11 1.59
N ASP A 207 -14.64 6.66 1.27
CA ASP A 207 -15.71 6.42 2.24
C ASP A 207 -15.81 4.92 2.58
N TYR A 208 -14.93 4.47 3.49
CA TYR A 208 -14.81 3.06 3.85
C TYR A 208 -16.04 2.47 4.53
N GLU A 209 -16.87 3.29 5.17
CA GLU A 209 -18.15 2.82 5.69
C GLU A 209 -19.05 2.41 4.53
N LYS A 210 -19.24 3.27 3.52
CA LYS A 210 -20.07 2.91 2.35
C LYS A 210 -19.47 1.76 1.54
N ILE A 211 -18.16 1.77 1.31
CA ILE A 211 -17.44 0.69 0.62
C ILE A 211 -17.70 -0.65 1.32
N LEU A 212 -17.53 -0.70 2.64
CA LEU A 212 -17.77 -1.90 3.43
C LEU A 212 -19.21 -2.39 3.26
N ARG A 213 -20.20 -1.51 3.41
CA ARG A 213 -21.63 -1.88 3.27
C ARG A 213 -21.98 -2.40 1.88
N MET A 214 -21.28 -1.96 0.83
CA MET A 214 -21.45 -2.49 -0.52
C MET A 214 -20.80 -3.86 -0.68
N ALA A 215 -19.54 -4.02 -0.26
CA ALA A 215 -18.82 -5.28 -0.33
C ALA A 215 -19.54 -6.41 0.46
N GLU A 216 -20.14 -6.10 1.61
CA GLU A 216 -20.90 -7.03 2.43
C GLU A 216 -22.12 -7.65 1.71
N ARG A 217 -22.67 -6.98 0.69
CA ARG A 217 -23.84 -7.47 -0.05
C ARG A 217 -23.48 -8.48 -1.13
N GLU A 218 -22.24 -8.47 -1.60
CA GLU A 218 -21.79 -9.26 -2.76
C GLU A 218 -20.86 -10.42 -2.38
N SER A 219 -20.41 -10.49 -1.11
CA SER A 219 -19.41 -11.45 -0.66
C SER A 219 -19.84 -12.32 0.53
N ASP A 220 -19.21 -13.49 0.61
CA ASP A 220 -19.23 -14.35 1.79
C ASP A 220 -18.11 -13.94 2.76
N ILE A 221 -16.98 -13.47 2.22
CA ILE A 221 -15.78 -13.08 2.96
C ILE A 221 -15.20 -11.81 2.35
N ILE A 222 -14.73 -10.91 3.21
CA ILE A 222 -14.02 -9.70 2.82
C ILE A 222 -12.51 -9.94 2.99
N LEU A 223 -11.74 -9.63 1.94
CA LEU A 223 -10.29 -9.54 2.03
C LEU A 223 -9.88 -8.07 2.05
N TRP A 224 -9.38 -7.60 3.19
CA TRP A 224 -8.72 -6.31 3.29
C TRP A 224 -7.29 -6.43 2.76
N ASP A 225 -7.05 -5.81 1.60
CA ASP A 225 -5.73 -5.71 0.99
C ASP A 225 -5.08 -4.39 1.41
N GLY A 226 -4.27 -4.45 2.47
CA GLY A 226 -3.72 -3.27 3.13
C GLY A 226 -2.81 -2.44 2.23
N GLY A 227 -2.63 -1.14 2.51
CA GLY A 227 -1.70 -0.25 1.80
C GLY A 227 -0.42 -0.09 2.60
N ASN A 228 0.72 0.08 1.93
CA ASN A 228 2.02 0.26 2.58
C ASN A 228 2.29 -0.76 3.70
N ASN A 229 2.50 -0.29 4.94
CA ASN A 229 2.54 -1.09 6.18
C ASN A 229 1.41 -0.74 7.16
N ASP A 230 0.31 -0.20 6.63
CA ASP A 230 -0.78 0.34 7.43
C ASP A 230 -1.63 -0.76 8.10
N PHE A 231 -2.18 -0.48 9.29
CA PHE A 231 -3.09 -1.43 9.93
C PHE A 231 -4.50 -1.38 9.30
N PRO A 232 -5.34 -2.42 9.44
CA PRO A 232 -6.62 -2.48 8.73
C PRO A 232 -7.59 -1.36 9.10
N PHE A 233 -8.40 -0.93 8.13
CA PHE A 233 -9.54 -0.01 8.40
C PHE A 233 -10.79 -0.77 8.83
N ILE A 234 -10.82 -2.08 8.61
CA ILE A 234 -11.92 -2.97 8.98
C ILE A 234 -11.34 -3.99 9.94
N LYS A 235 -12.03 -4.22 11.06
CA LYS A 235 -11.58 -5.15 12.08
C LYS A 235 -11.49 -6.57 11.50
N PRO A 236 -10.30 -7.21 11.48
CA PRO A 236 -10.16 -8.56 10.97
C PRO A 236 -10.62 -9.61 11.98
N ASP A 237 -11.10 -10.74 11.46
CA ASP A 237 -11.23 -12.02 12.17
C ASP A 237 -9.97 -12.89 12.01
N LEU A 238 -9.18 -12.65 10.95
CA LEU A 238 -7.85 -13.24 10.74
C LEU A 238 -6.90 -12.16 10.21
N TRP A 239 -5.80 -11.92 10.92
CA TRP A 239 -4.81 -10.90 10.57
C TRP A 239 -3.47 -11.54 10.16
N ILE A 240 -3.16 -11.46 8.88
CA ILE A 240 -1.92 -11.95 8.27
C ILE A 240 -0.97 -10.76 8.06
N THR A 241 0.25 -10.83 8.58
CA THR A 241 1.27 -9.80 8.37
C THR A 241 2.51 -10.37 7.70
N VAL A 242 2.99 -9.71 6.64
CA VAL A 242 4.21 -10.11 5.92
C VAL A 242 5.43 -9.36 6.49
N ALA A 243 6.46 -10.11 6.87
CA ALA A 243 7.77 -9.64 7.31
C ALA A 243 8.83 -9.84 6.20
N ASP A 244 9.82 -8.95 6.15
CA ASP A 244 10.87 -8.94 5.12
C ASP A 244 12.28 -9.12 5.74
N PRO A 245 12.87 -10.32 5.65
CA PRO A 245 14.19 -10.62 6.20
C PRO A 245 15.35 -9.96 5.45
N LEU A 246 15.10 -9.26 4.33
CA LEU A 246 16.09 -8.40 3.68
C LEU A 246 16.33 -7.10 4.45
N ARG A 247 15.40 -6.73 5.35
CA ARG A 247 15.44 -5.51 6.16
C ARG A 247 15.11 -5.85 7.63
N PRO A 248 15.92 -6.71 8.29
CA PRO A 248 15.63 -7.16 9.64
C PRO A 248 15.59 -5.99 10.63
N GLY A 249 14.70 -6.06 11.61
CA GLY A 249 14.44 -5.02 12.60
C GLY A 249 13.41 -3.97 12.15
N HIS A 250 13.08 -3.90 10.86
CA HIS A 250 12.03 -2.99 10.38
C HIS A 250 10.63 -3.35 10.93
N GLU A 251 10.42 -4.59 11.34
CA GLU A 251 9.23 -5.04 12.07
C GLU A 251 9.06 -4.40 13.45
N LEU A 252 10.08 -3.70 13.96
CA LEU A 252 10.08 -3.04 15.28
C LEU A 252 10.45 -1.55 15.23
N SER A 253 10.81 -1.01 14.06
CA SER A 253 11.31 0.38 13.94
C SER A 253 10.46 1.28 13.04
N TYR A 254 9.37 0.76 12.47
CA TYR A 254 8.52 1.50 11.53
C TYR A 254 7.03 1.48 11.88
N HIS A 255 6.42 2.65 11.71
CA HIS A 255 5.01 2.90 12.01
C HIS A 255 4.12 2.74 10.77
N PRO A 256 2.91 2.17 10.92
CA PRO A 256 2.46 1.33 12.03
C PRO A 256 2.81 -0.16 11.82
N GLY A 257 3.84 -0.48 11.03
CA GLY A 257 4.27 -1.85 10.75
C GLY A 257 4.50 -2.71 12.01
N GLU A 258 5.03 -2.12 13.08
CA GLU A 258 5.15 -2.81 14.38
C GLU A 258 3.77 -3.16 14.99
N THR A 259 2.77 -2.29 14.86
CA THR A 259 1.39 -2.57 15.28
C THR A 259 0.84 -3.78 14.53
N CYS A 260 1.06 -3.87 13.21
CA CYS A 260 0.67 -5.02 12.40
C CYS A 260 1.38 -6.30 12.86
N PHE A 261 2.70 -6.23 13.06
CA PHE A 261 3.51 -7.37 13.51
C PHE A 261 3.06 -7.93 14.85
N ARG A 262 2.80 -7.05 15.83
CA ARG A 262 2.36 -7.43 17.18
C ARG A 262 0.92 -7.95 17.23
N SER A 263 0.08 -7.52 16.29
CA SER A 263 -1.35 -7.87 16.25
C SER A 263 -1.65 -9.10 15.39
N ALA A 264 -0.68 -9.57 14.60
CA ALA A 264 -0.89 -10.64 13.63
C ALA A 264 -1.24 -11.98 14.30
N ASP A 265 -2.22 -12.68 13.72
CA ASP A 265 -2.47 -14.09 13.99
C ASP A 265 -1.49 -14.99 13.19
N VAL A 266 -1.03 -14.49 12.04
CA VAL A 266 -0.10 -15.18 11.15
C VAL A 266 0.99 -14.22 10.69
N ILE A 267 2.25 -14.63 10.80
CA ILE A 267 3.39 -13.89 10.27
C ILE A 267 4.02 -14.71 9.14
N ILE A 268 4.08 -14.12 7.95
CA ILE A 268 4.78 -14.71 6.80
C ILE A 268 6.16 -14.08 6.71
N ILE A 269 7.21 -14.88 6.87
CA ILE A 269 8.58 -14.47 6.57
C ILE A 269 8.81 -14.74 5.08
N ASN A 270 8.70 -13.69 4.26
CA ASN A 270 8.78 -13.80 2.81
C ASN A 270 10.23 -13.62 2.30
N LYS A 271 10.50 -13.92 1.03
CA LYS A 271 11.80 -13.75 0.35
C LYS A 271 12.96 -14.51 1.03
N ILE A 272 12.69 -15.62 1.70
CA ILE A 272 13.75 -16.41 2.36
C ILE A 272 14.73 -17.04 1.35
N ASP A 273 14.35 -17.12 0.08
CA ASP A 273 15.19 -17.54 -1.04
C ASP A 273 16.20 -16.47 -1.48
N SER A 274 15.98 -15.22 -1.08
CA SER A 274 16.85 -14.08 -1.39
C SER A 274 17.61 -13.54 -0.18
N ALA A 275 17.11 -13.78 1.04
CA ALA A 275 17.71 -13.28 2.27
C ALA A 275 18.79 -14.20 2.83
N GLY A 276 19.79 -13.61 3.49
CA GLY A 276 20.78 -14.36 4.26
C GLY A 276 20.17 -14.97 5.54
N LEU A 277 20.77 -16.07 6.01
CA LEU A 277 20.33 -16.77 7.22
C LEU A 277 20.25 -15.86 8.46
N GLU A 278 21.18 -14.92 8.59
CA GLU A 278 21.21 -13.95 9.70
C GLU A 278 19.94 -13.07 9.73
N GLY A 279 19.51 -12.57 8.57
CA GLY A 279 18.30 -11.74 8.47
C GLY A 279 17.03 -12.55 8.76
N ILE A 280 16.98 -13.79 8.28
CA ILE A 280 15.87 -14.71 8.56
C ILE A 280 15.78 -15.00 10.06
N GLU A 281 16.92 -15.31 10.70
CA GLU A 281 16.93 -15.64 12.12
C GLU A 281 16.61 -14.43 13.01
N ALA A 282 17.07 -13.22 12.63
CA ALA A 282 16.70 -11.99 13.33
C ALA A 282 15.18 -11.77 13.34
N VAL A 283 14.50 -11.98 12.20
CA VAL A 283 13.03 -11.89 12.14
C VAL A 283 12.37 -12.97 13.01
N ARG A 284 12.88 -14.22 12.98
CA ARG A 284 12.37 -15.29 13.86
C ARG A 284 12.54 -14.95 15.34
N GLU A 285 13.66 -14.35 15.73
CA GLU A 285 13.88 -13.86 17.10
C GLU A 285 12.88 -12.77 17.49
N SER A 286 12.63 -11.80 16.61
CA SER A 286 11.60 -10.78 16.80
C SER A 286 10.22 -11.41 17.02
N ILE A 287 9.84 -12.41 16.23
CA ILE A 287 8.56 -13.12 16.40
C ILE A 287 8.51 -13.79 17.78
N ARG A 288 9.54 -14.57 18.14
CA ARG A 288 9.62 -15.25 19.46
C ARG A 288 9.59 -14.27 20.63
N LYS A 289 10.04 -13.04 20.45
CA LYS A 289 10.06 -12.04 21.52
C LYS A 289 8.76 -11.24 21.63
N TYR A 290 8.16 -10.86 20.50
CA TYR A 290 7.08 -9.85 20.49
C TYR A 290 5.73 -10.37 20.02
N ASN A 291 5.66 -11.54 19.36
CA ASN A 291 4.41 -12.19 18.99
C ASN A 291 4.53 -13.73 18.98
N GLN A 292 4.62 -14.32 20.17
CA GLN A 292 4.76 -15.78 20.36
C GLN A 292 3.54 -16.60 19.93
N ARG A 293 2.38 -15.94 19.72
CA ARG A 293 1.13 -16.62 19.40
C ARG A 293 0.91 -16.75 17.91
N ALA A 294 1.61 -15.96 17.09
CA ALA A 294 1.45 -15.98 15.65
C ALA A 294 1.89 -17.33 15.07
N ILE A 295 1.09 -17.83 14.14
CA ILE A 295 1.50 -18.91 13.25
C ILE A 295 2.56 -18.36 12.30
N VAL A 296 3.70 -19.04 12.18
CA VAL A 296 4.78 -18.61 11.29
C VAL A 296 4.76 -19.43 10.01
N ILE A 297 4.79 -18.74 8.86
CA ILE A 297 4.89 -19.34 7.54
C ILE A 297 6.15 -18.78 6.88
N GLU A 298 6.98 -19.65 6.32
CA GLU A 298 8.13 -19.23 5.54
C GLU A 298 7.78 -19.28 4.05
N ALA A 299 8.22 -18.28 3.30
CA ALA A 299 7.90 -18.17 1.88
C ALA A 299 9.04 -17.59 1.05
N ALA A 300 9.17 -18.12 -0.16
CA ALA A 300 9.95 -17.56 -1.24
C ALA A 300 9.10 -16.64 -2.11
N SER A 301 9.78 -15.81 -2.91
CA SER A 301 9.15 -14.90 -3.87
C SER A 301 9.72 -15.11 -5.28
N PRO A 302 9.55 -16.31 -5.87
CA PRO A 302 10.11 -16.62 -7.18
C PRO A 302 9.60 -15.68 -8.27
N ILE A 303 10.51 -15.32 -9.18
CA ILE A 303 10.22 -14.56 -10.39
C ILE A 303 9.91 -15.49 -11.57
N PHE A 304 9.02 -15.05 -12.44
CA PHE A 304 8.64 -15.73 -13.68
C PHE A 304 8.78 -14.77 -14.87
N VAL A 305 9.35 -15.27 -15.96
CA VAL A 305 9.62 -14.51 -17.19
C VAL A 305 9.32 -15.44 -18.37
N GLU A 306 8.33 -15.09 -19.19
CA GLU A 306 7.89 -15.97 -20.30
C GLU A 306 8.95 -16.16 -21.38
N LYS A 307 9.63 -15.08 -21.78
CA LYS A 307 10.66 -15.07 -22.84
C LYS A 307 12.04 -14.74 -22.28
N TYR A 308 12.44 -15.48 -21.24
CA TYR A 308 13.65 -15.21 -20.47
C TYR A 308 14.92 -15.25 -21.33
N GLU A 309 14.92 -16.03 -22.41
CA GLU A 309 16.00 -16.15 -23.38
C GLU A 309 16.32 -14.84 -24.10
N GLU A 310 15.35 -13.92 -24.23
CA GLU A 310 15.57 -12.61 -24.87
C GLU A 310 16.48 -11.70 -24.05
N ILE A 311 16.60 -11.93 -22.73
CA ILE A 311 17.43 -11.12 -21.81
C ILE A 311 18.93 -11.35 -22.06
N ARG A 312 19.31 -12.57 -22.47
CA ARG A 312 20.71 -13.00 -22.47
C ARG A 312 21.57 -12.16 -23.43
N GLY A 313 22.63 -11.57 -22.89
CA GLY A 313 23.59 -10.77 -23.65
C GLY A 313 23.09 -9.39 -24.10
N LYS A 314 21.86 -9.00 -23.71
CA LYS A 314 21.27 -7.70 -24.05
C LYS A 314 21.60 -6.63 -23.02
N ARG A 315 21.70 -5.39 -23.48
CA ARG A 315 21.69 -4.21 -22.61
C ARG A 315 20.23 -3.91 -22.26
N VAL A 316 19.89 -3.96 -20.98
CA VAL A 316 18.51 -3.89 -20.54
C VAL A 316 18.22 -2.64 -19.73
N LEU A 317 17.09 -1.99 -20.01
CA LEU A 317 16.51 -0.99 -19.10
C LEU A 317 15.45 -1.68 -18.25
N ILE A 318 15.46 -1.44 -16.94
CA ILE A 318 14.56 -2.09 -15.99
C ILE A 318 13.56 -1.07 -15.47
N ILE A 319 12.27 -1.41 -15.57
CA ILE A 319 11.16 -0.66 -14.97
C ILE A 319 10.56 -1.50 -13.84
N GLU A 320 10.45 -0.93 -12.65
CA GLU A 320 9.99 -1.61 -11.43
C GLU A 320 8.87 -0.83 -10.74
N ASP A 321 8.19 -1.53 -9.81
CA ASP A 321 7.17 -0.98 -8.91
C ASP A 321 7.64 0.29 -8.16
N GLY A 322 6.96 1.41 -8.42
CA GLY A 322 7.33 2.74 -7.95
C GLY A 322 7.34 2.87 -6.42
N PRO A 323 6.22 2.59 -5.73
CA PRO A 323 6.16 2.62 -4.26
C PRO A 323 7.23 1.79 -3.54
N THR A 324 7.53 0.60 -4.04
CA THR A 324 8.58 -0.27 -3.46
C THR A 324 9.96 0.39 -3.51
N LEU A 325 10.27 1.12 -4.59
CA LEU A 325 11.55 1.80 -4.77
C LEU A 325 11.64 3.15 -4.08
N THR A 326 10.53 3.89 -4.00
CA THR A 326 10.48 5.24 -3.46
C THR A 326 10.34 5.20 -1.93
N HIS A 327 9.12 5.27 -1.39
CA HIS A 327 8.88 5.27 0.06
C HIS A 327 9.27 3.93 0.72
N GLY A 328 9.17 2.81 0.00
CA GLY A 328 9.65 1.51 0.46
C GLY A 328 11.18 1.39 0.55
N GLY A 329 11.92 2.29 -0.11
CA GLY A 329 13.38 2.42 -0.02
C GLY A 329 14.20 1.26 -0.57
N MET A 330 13.62 0.37 -1.39
CA MET A 330 14.38 -0.70 -2.02
C MET A 330 15.27 -0.14 -3.16
N SER A 331 16.49 -0.65 -3.29
CA SER A 331 17.42 -0.27 -4.35
C SER A 331 17.38 -1.21 -5.56
N PHE A 332 16.70 -2.34 -5.44
CA PHE A 332 16.49 -3.32 -6.51
C PHE A 332 15.18 -4.07 -6.33
N GLY A 333 14.64 -4.61 -7.42
CA GLY A 333 13.40 -5.37 -7.46
C GLY A 333 13.48 -6.64 -8.31
N ALA A 334 12.32 -7.13 -8.75
CA ALA A 334 12.19 -8.40 -9.46
C ALA A 334 12.85 -8.37 -10.86
N GLY A 335 12.77 -7.24 -11.55
CA GLY A 335 13.42 -6.99 -12.83
C GLY A 335 14.95 -6.99 -12.73
N TYR A 336 15.51 -6.41 -11.66
CA TYR A 336 16.95 -6.50 -11.39
C TYR A 336 17.40 -7.95 -11.19
N VAL A 337 16.65 -8.71 -10.39
CA VAL A 337 16.92 -10.15 -10.19
C VAL A 337 16.82 -10.91 -11.51
N ALA A 338 15.83 -10.63 -12.35
CA ALA A 338 15.67 -11.23 -13.67
C ALA A 338 16.86 -10.94 -14.60
N ALA A 339 17.26 -9.67 -14.70
CA ALA A 339 18.38 -9.24 -15.53
C ALA A 339 19.67 -10.00 -15.18
N ARG A 340 19.97 -10.13 -13.87
CA ARG A 340 21.15 -10.86 -13.38
C ARG A 340 21.03 -12.35 -13.61
N LYS A 341 19.88 -12.95 -13.28
CA LYS A 341 19.65 -14.41 -13.36
C LYS A 341 19.72 -14.92 -14.79
N PHE A 342 19.22 -14.16 -15.77
CA PHE A 342 19.16 -14.57 -17.17
C PHE A 342 20.30 -14.00 -18.03
N GLY A 343 21.26 -13.33 -17.40
CA GLY A 343 22.53 -12.97 -18.03
C GLY A 343 22.45 -11.79 -19.00
N ALA A 344 21.76 -10.72 -18.64
CA ALA A 344 21.89 -9.42 -19.31
C ALA A 344 23.36 -8.98 -19.35
N SER A 345 23.80 -8.38 -20.46
CA SER A 345 25.19 -7.91 -20.60
C SER A 345 25.44 -6.62 -19.82
N GLU A 346 24.43 -5.76 -19.72
CA GLU A 346 24.49 -4.48 -19.02
C GLU A 346 23.09 -4.10 -18.52
N ILE A 347 23.03 -3.44 -17.36
CA ILE A 347 21.81 -2.76 -16.90
C ILE A 347 22.01 -1.26 -17.17
N VAL A 348 21.21 -0.72 -18.08
CA VAL A 348 21.30 0.67 -18.56
C VAL A 348 20.86 1.64 -17.47
N ASP A 349 21.64 2.71 -17.28
CA ASP A 349 21.29 3.83 -16.41
C ASP A 349 20.18 4.68 -17.05
N PRO A 350 18.96 4.77 -16.48
CA PRO A 350 17.88 5.59 -17.03
C PRO A 350 18.11 7.11 -16.92
N ARG A 351 18.98 7.57 -16.01
CA ARG A 351 19.05 9.00 -15.62
C ARG A 351 19.44 9.94 -16.76
N PRO A 352 20.36 9.60 -17.67
CA PRO A 352 20.68 10.43 -18.84
C PRO A 352 19.49 10.65 -19.77
N PHE A 353 18.49 9.77 -19.74
CA PHE A 353 17.31 9.79 -20.60
C PHE A 353 16.06 10.36 -19.91
N ALA A 354 16.13 10.56 -18.58
CA ALA A 354 15.00 10.98 -17.78
C ALA A 354 14.57 12.43 -18.08
N VAL A 355 13.28 12.62 -18.34
CA VAL A 355 12.68 13.93 -18.61
C VAL A 355 11.69 14.34 -17.52
N GLY A 356 11.41 15.65 -17.43
CA GLY A 356 10.33 16.19 -16.61
C GLY A 356 10.30 15.70 -15.15
N SER A 357 9.18 15.15 -14.71
CA SER A 357 8.99 14.62 -13.34
C SER A 357 9.82 13.37 -13.05
N ILE A 358 10.17 12.57 -14.06
CA ILE A 358 11.04 11.39 -13.88
C ILE A 358 12.43 11.83 -13.45
N LYS A 359 12.96 12.89 -14.05
CA LYS A 359 14.25 13.47 -13.63
C LYS A 359 14.21 13.94 -12.18
N LYS A 360 13.15 14.66 -11.79
CA LYS A 360 12.94 15.11 -10.40
C LYS A 360 12.82 13.94 -9.42
N THR A 361 12.25 12.82 -9.85
CA THR A 361 12.17 11.60 -9.02
C THR A 361 13.56 11.07 -8.68
N PHE A 362 14.50 11.04 -9.62
CA PHE A 362 15.89 10.64 -9.34
C PHE A 362 16.64 11.64 -8.44
N GLU A 363 16.31 12.94 -8.51
CA GLU A 363 16.86 13.95 -7.61
C GLU A 363 16.36 13.75 -6.17
N LEU A 364 15.07 13.40 -6.01
CA LEU A 364 14.44 13.15 -4.72
C LEU A 364 14.88 11.80 -4.09
N TYR A 365 15.12 10.79 -4.92
CA TYR A 365 15.48 9.43 -4.50
C TYR A 365 16.88 9.04 -5.02
N PRO A 366 17.97 9.62 -4.45
CA PRO A 366 19.32 9.46 -4.98
C PRO A 366 19.90 8.04 -4.84
N HIS A 367 19.25 7.16 -4.09
CA HIS A 367 19.62 5.74 -4.03
C HIS A 367 19.28 4.99 -5.33
N LEU A 368 18.36 5.51 -6.14
CA LEU A 368 18.00 4.94 -7.44
C LEU A 368 19.04 5.31 -8.49
N LYS A 369 19.68 4.29 -9.07
CA LYS A 369 20.74 4.46 -10.09
C LYS A 369 20.40 3.78 -11.40
N ASN A 370 20.21 2.46 -11.38
CA ASN A 370 20.12 1.64 -12.60
C ASN A 370 18.71 1.10 -12.85
N ILE A 371 17.70 1.68 -12.22
CA ILE A 371 16.34 1.19 -12.23
C ILE A 371 15.40 2.38 -12.36
N LEU A 372 14.46 2.29 -13.28
CA LEU A 372 13.44 3.29 -13.53
C LEU A 372 12.19 2.97 -12.69
N PRO A 373 11.82 3.78 -11.69
CA PRO A 373 10.54 3.61 -11.01
C PRO A 373 9.39 3.89 -11.96
N ALA A 374 8.36 3.06 -11.93
CA ALA A 374 7.12 3.29 -12.67
C ALA A 374 6.33 4.44 -12.04
N MET A 375 6.55 5.66 -12.55
CA MET A 375 5.83 6.85 -12.14
C MET A 375 4.68 7.13 -13.12
N GLY A 376 3.50 7.49 -12.62
CA GLY A 376 2.33 7.68 -13.48
C GLY A 376 1.10 8.18 -12.76
N TYR A 377 1.25 9.26 -11.96
CA TYR A 377 0.13 9.89 -11.24
C TYR A 377 -0.77 10.76 -12.15
N GLY A 378 -0.54 10.77 -13.46
CA GLY A 378 -1.35 11.48 -14.45
C GLY A 378 -0.76 11.38 -15.85
N GLU A 379 -1.50 11.85 -16.86
CA GLU A 379 -1.13 11.71 -18.28
C GLU A 379 0.25 12.29 -18.61
N VAL A 380 0.63 13.40 -17.98
CA VAL A 380 1.94 14.04 -18.20
C VAL A 380 3.07 13.11 -17.73
N GLN A 381 2.96 12.53 -16.54
CA GLN A 381 3.99 11.62 -16.03
C GLN A 381 4.09 10.34 -16.85
N ILE A 382 2.94 9.81 -17.33
CA ILE A 382 2.93 8.63 -18.20
C ILE A 382 3.66 8.92 -19.52
N LYS A 383 3.45 10.10 -20.12
CA LYS A 383 4.19 10.52 -21.33
C LYS A 383 5.67 10.73 -21.05
N GLU A 384 6.03 11.34 -19.93
CA GLU A 384 7.44 11.52 -19.54
C GLU A 384 8.13 10.16 -19.27
N LEU A 385 7.41 9.18 -18.72
CA LEU A 385 7.89 7.80 -18.57
C LEU A 385 8.09 7.14 -19.93
N GLU A 386 7.11 7.28 -20.85
CA GLU A 386 7.18 6.78 -22.23
C GLU A 386 8.39 7.37 -22.97
N GLU A 387 8.56 8.69 -22.90
CA GLU A 387 9.68 9.41 -23.51
C GLU A 387 11.03 8.94 -22.95
N THR A 388 11.13 8.78 -21.62
CA THR A 388 12.34 8.28 -20.96
C THR A 388 12.70 6.87 -21.44
N VAL A 389 11.73 5.97 -21.50
CA VAL A 389 11.93 4.58 -21.96
C VAL A 389 12.32 4.55 -23.44
N ASN A 390 11.64 5.33 -24.27
CA ASN A 390 11.87 5.38 -25.71
C ASN A 390 13.18 6.10 -26.08
N ALA A 391 13.67 7.02 -25.26
CA ALA A 391 14.96 7.69 -25.43
C ALA A 391 16.16 6.84 -25.00
N SER A 392 15.96 5.85 -24.13
CA SER A 392 17.04 4.95 -23.68
C SER A 392 17.72 4.23 -24.85
N ASP A 393 19.00 3.89 -24.68
CA ASP A 393 19.81 3.14 -25.63
C ASP A 393 19.82 1.62 -25.34
N ALA A 394 18.86 1.14 -24.55
CA ALA A 394 18.70 -0.28 -24.23
C ALA A 394 18.21 -1.08 -25.45
N ASP A 395 18.66 -2.34 -25.55
CA ASP A 395 18.21 -3.29 -26.57
C ASP A 395 16.86 -3.94 -26.22
N LEU A 396 16.56 -4.02 -24.91
CA LEU A 396 15.38 -4.69 -24.37
C LEU A 396 14.92 -3.98 -23.08
N ILE A 397 13.59 -3.87 -22.91
CA ILE A 397 12.99 -3.37 -21.67
C ILE A 397 12.52 -4.54 -20.80
N ILE A 398 12.90 -4.55 -19.53
CA ILE A 398 12.37 -5.47 -18.53
C ILE A 398 11.29 -4.73 -17.73
N ILE A 399 10.05 -5.15 -17.87
CA ILE A 399 8.90 -4.58 -17.16
C ILE A 399 8.56 -5.49 -15.98
N ALA A 400 8.91 -5.07 -14.77
CA ALA A 400 8.68 -5.79 -13.52
C ALA A 400 7.59 -5.17 -12.63
N THR A 401 6.74 -4.34 -13.24
CA THR A 401 5.53 -3.79 -12.63
C THR A 401 4.40 -4.83 -12.57
N PRO A 402 3.53 -4.82 -11.54
CA PRO A 402 2.32 -5.64 -11.51
C PRO A 402 1.42 -5.39 -12.73
N VAL A 403 1.25 -4.11 -13.10
CA VAL A 403 0.46 -3.67 -14.26
C VAL A 403 1.18 -3.99 -15.56
N ASN A 404 0.43 -4.19 -16.64
CA ASN A 404 1.02 -4.29 -17.96
C ASN A 404 1.24 -2.91 -18.58
N LEU A 405 2.41 -2.30 -18.36
CA LEU A 405 2.74 -0.98 -18.93
C LEU A 405 2.63 -0.93 -20.46
N GLY A 406 2.81 -2.05 -21.16
CA GLY A 406 2.62 -2.12 -22.62
C GLY A 406 1.18 -1.86 -23.08
N ARG A 407 0.20 -1.84 -22.17
CA ARG A 407 -1.19 -1.40 -22.44
C ARG A 407 -1.42 0.07 -22.15
N ILE A 408 -0.54 0.70 -21.39
CA ILE A 408 -0.70 2.06 -20.86
C ILE A 408 0.13 3.07 -21.66
N MET A 409 1.32 2.67 -22.12
CA MET A 409 2.22 3.51 -22.90
C MET A 409 2.78 2.79 -24.12
N LYS A 410 3.19 3.56 -25.13
CA LYS A 410 3.77 3.07 -26.38
C LYS A 410 5.27 2.87 -26.22
N ILE A 411 5.66 1.61 -26.01
CA ILE A 411 7.06 1.22 -25.95
C ILE A 411 7.54 0.85 -27.36
N ASN A 412 8.52 1.58 -27.89
CA ASN A 412 9.05 1.38 -29.25
C ASN A 412 10.21 0.37 -29.33
N LYS A 413 10.51 -0.30 -28.20
CA LYS A 413 11.55 -1.33 -28.06
C LYS A 413 10.93 -2.68 -27.70
N PRO A 414 11.61 -3.81 -28.00
CA PRO A 414 11.22 -5.10 -27.45
C PRO A 414 11.16 -5.05 -25.92
N TYR A 415 10.23 -5.78 -25.32
CA TYR A 415 10.11 -5.88 -23.89
C TYR A 415 9.70 -7.27 -23.43
N VAL A 416 10.17 -7.64 -22.23
CA VAL A 416 9.73 -8.82 -21.49
C VAL A 416 9.08 -8.41 -20.19
N ARG A 417 8.14 -9.22 -19.71
CA ARG A 417 7.48 -9.01 -18.41
C ARG A 417 8.04 -9.95 -17.37
N VAL A 418 8.25 -9.43 -16.17
CA VAL A 418 8.60 -10.19 -14.97
C VAL A 418 7.43 -10.15 -14.03
N THR A 419 6.95 -11.32 -13.64
CA THR A 419 5.94 -11.49 -12.58
C THR A 419 6.54 -12.23 -11.40
N TYR A 420 5.85 -12.18 -10.26
CA TYR A 420 6.29 -12.82 -9.03
C TYR A 420 5.08 -13.27 -8.22
N GLU A 421 5.22 -14.40 -7.54
CA GLU A 421 4.15 -15.02 -6.76
C GLU A 421 4.69 -15.54 -5.42
N LEU A 422 3.81 -15.62 -4.42
CA LEU A 422 4.17 -16.16 -3.11
C LEU A 422 4.24 -17.69 -3.15
N GLN A 423 5.40 -18.26 -2.81
CA GLN A 423 5.58 -19.70 -2.68
C GLN A 423 5.95 -20.06 -1.24
N GLU A 424 5.05 -20.73 -0.52
CA GLU A 424 5.35 -21.16 0.85
C GLU A 424 6.31 -22.35 0.85
N ILE A 425 7.14 -22.41 1.89
CA ILE A 425 8.14 -23.45 2.09
C ILE A 425 7.76 -24.21 3.36
N GLY A 426 7.51 -25.51 3.20
CA GLY A 426 7.15 -26.38 4.31
C GLY A 426 5.70 -26.23 4.77
N ARG A 427 5.48 -26.36 6.09
CA ARG A 427 4.19 -26.30 6.77
C ARG A 427 4.32 -25.44 8.04
N PRO A 428 3.25 -24.75 8.49
CA PRO A 428 1.93 -24.68 7.86
C PRO A 428 1.90 -23.79 6.61
N THR A 429 0.86 -23.95 5.79
CA THR A 429 0.55 -23.09 4.63
C THR A 429 -0.64 -22.19 4.91
N LEU A 430 -0.81 -21.16 4.08
CA LEU A 430 -2.02 -20.33 4.00
C LEU A 430 -3.26 -21.18 3.80
N ARG A 431 -3.20 -22.25 3.00
CA ARG A 431 -4.35 -23.15 2.85
C ARG A 431 -4.73 -23.78 4.19
N ASP A 432 -3.77 -24.27 4.97
CA ASP A 432 -4.03 -24.86 6.31
C ASP A 432 -4.65 -23.84 7.28
N VAL A 433 -4.12 -22.61 7.27
CA VAL A 433 -4.63 -21.50 8.07
C VAL A 433 -6.06 -21.13 7.65
N LEU A 434 -6.32 -21.02 6.35
CA LEU A 434 -7.62 -20.65 5.81
C LEU A 434 -8.65 -21.74 6.08
N GLU A 435 -8.31 -23.02 5.93
CA GLU A 435 -9.21 -24.13 6.27
C GLU A 435 -9.62 -24.06 7.76
N SER A 436 -8.66 -23.84 8.65
CA SER A 436 -8.91 -23.67 10.10
C SER A 436 -9.77 -22.44 10.38
N PHE A 437 -9.50 -21.32 9.71
CA PHE A 437 -10.29 -20.10 9.81
C PHE A 437 -11.75 -20.33 9.40
N ILE A 438 -11.97 -20.98 8.26
CA ILE A 438 -13.31 -21.26 7.74
C ILE A 438 -14.08 -22.18 8.69
N MET A 439 -13.44 -23.22 9.23
CA MET A 439 -14.08 -24.10 10.22
C MET A 439 -14.58 -23.29 11.44
N ARG A 440 -13.72 -22.44 12.02
CA ARG A 440 -14.08 -21.55 13.13
C ARG A 440 -15.23 -20.60 12.77
N MET A 441 -15.21 -19.98 11.59
CA MET A 441 -16.28 -19.07 11.15
C MET A 441 -17.62 -19.78 10.94
N LYS A 442 -17.62 -21.05 10.54
CA LYS A 442 -18.84 -21.89 10.46
C LYS A 442 -19.39 -22.22 11.84
N GLU A 443 -18.53 -22.56 12.81
CA GLU A 443 -18.92 -22.81 14.21
C GLU A 443 -19.54 -21.56 14.86
N GLU A 444 -18.98 -20.38 14.57
CA GLU A 444 -19.51 -19.08 14.99
C GLU A 444 -20.77 -18.63 14.22
N LYS A 445 -21.23 -19.41 13.23
CA LYS A 445 -22.37 -19.10 12.34
C LYS A 445 -22.21 -17.79 11.56
N LYS A 446 -20.97 -17.39 11.26
CA LYS A 446 -20.66 -16.21 10.42
C LYS A 446 -20.61 -16.53 8.92
N ILE A 447 -20.41 -17.79 8.57
CA ILE A 447 -20.48 -18.30 7.19
C ILE A 447 -21.58 -19.35 7.13
N VAL A 448 -22.47 -19.25 6.14
CA VAL A 448 -23.50 -20.25 5.87
C VAL A 448 -22.90 -21.35 5.00
N ALA A 449 -23.21 -22.61 5.33
CA ALA A 449 -22.63 -23.81 4.73
C ALA A 449 -22.87 -23.93 3.22
#